data_AF-A0A7X0LI82-F1
#
_entry.id   AF-A0A7X0LI82-F1
#
_cell.length_a   1.000
_cell.length_b   1.000
_cell.length_c   1.000
_cell.angle_alpha   90.00
_cell.angle_beta   90.00
_cell.angle_gamma   90.00
#
_symmetry.space_group_name_H-M   'P 1'
#
loop_
_entity.id
_entity.type
_entity.pdbx_description
1 polymer ?
#
loop_
_entity_poly.entity_id
_entity_poly.type
_entity_poly.pdbx_seq_one_letter_code
_entity_poly.pdbx_strand_id
1 'polypeptide(L)'
;MYAFVDRPVESLCNGGRFLLWAMRAWVSAAERGQCPPERLYRGFSAVEALGALPDFHIAMALLAGDAVETLALAPMPCLQISEDEAILLGLWRDFSLESTANAHATLALLAAEHRVGAIARAMGAAAHRLIAAGFDMPSLAAGTTTYQESPSDE
;
A
#
# COMPACT_ATOMS: atom_id res chain seq x y z
N MET A 1 -6.14 2.57 -10.25
CA MET A 1 -5.96 4.04 -10.18
C MET A 1 -7.22 4.76 -9.68
N TYR A 2 -8.31 4.88 -10.45
CA TYR A 2 -9.52 5.66 -10.06
C TYR A 2 -10.32 5.20 -8.82
N ALA A 3 -9.97 4.04 -8.23
CA ALA A 3 -10.70 3.50 -7.09
C ALA A 3 -10.29 4.13 -5.74
N PHE A 4 -9.23 4.94 -5.69
CA PHE A 4 -8.63 5.41 -4.42
C PHE A 4 -8.34 6.91 -4.37
N VAL A 5 -8.21 7.60 -5.52
CA VAL A 5 -7.89 9.04 -5.57
C VAL A 5 -9.02 9.86 -4.95
N ASP A 6 -8.66 10.86 -4.13
CA ASP A 6 -9.58 11.77 -3.42
C ASP A 6 -10.61 11.08 -2.53
N ARG A 7 -10.34 9.84 -2.13
CA ARG A 7 -11.19 9.12 -1.18
C ARG A 7 -10.73 9.35 0.25
N PRO A 8 -11.67 9.41 1.21
CA PRO A 8 -11.32 9.42 2.62
C PRO A 8 -10.64 8.11 3.00
N VAL A 9 -9.66 8.17 3.91
CA VAL A 9 -8.94 6.97 4.41
C VAL A 9 -9.92 5.97 5.03
N GLU A 10 -11.03 6.45 5.59
CA GLU A 10 -12.12 5.66 6.15
C GLU A 10 -12.83 4.78 5.12
N SER A 11 -12.71 5.07 3.82
CA SER A 11 -13.26 4.23 2.75
C SER A 11 -12.38 3.02 2.41
N LEU A 12 -11.25 2.83 3.08
CA LEU A 12 -10.42 1.64 2.94
C LEU A 12 -10.87 0.56 3.92
N CYS A 13 -10.72 -0.71 3.52
CA CYS A 13 -10.84 -1.81 4.48
C CYS A 13 -9.71 -1.74 5.53
N ASN A 14 -9.80 -2.50 6.62
CA ASN A 14 -8.76 -2.50 7.67
C ASN A 14 -7.36 -2.81 7.12
N GLY A 15 -7.27 -3.72 6.14
CA GLY A 15 -6.02 -4.03 5.45
C GLY A 15 -5.48 -2.86 4.64
N GLY A 16 -6.35 -2.14 3.92
CA GLY A 16 -6.01 -0.91 3.20
C GLY A 16 -5.54 0.21 4.11
N ARG A 17 -6.23 0.41 5.25
CA ARG A 17 -5.84 1.41 6.26
C ARG A 17 -4.48 1.11 6.86
N PHE A 18 -4.21 -0.16 7.19
CA PHE A 18 -2.92 -0.58 7.71
C PHE A 18 -1.82 -0.41 6.67
N LEU A 19 -2.06 -0.79 5.41
CA LEU A 19 -1.07 -0.66 4.36
C LEU A 19 -0.73 0.80 4.08
N LEU A 20 -1.74 1.67 4.01
CA LEU A 20 -1.54 3.12 3.89
C LEU A 20 -0.75 3.67 5.09
N TRP A 21 -1.11 3.28 6.31
CA TRP A 21 -0.36 3.62 7.52
C TRP A 21 1.10 3.16 7.41
N ALA A 22 1.36 1.94 6.95
CA ALA A 22 2.71 1.39 6.84
C ALA A 22 3.56 2.18 5.83
N MET A 23 2.98 2.55 4.68
CA MET A 23 3.66 3.35 3.66
C MET A 23 4.02 4.74 4.20
N ARG A 24 3.06 5.46 4.81
CA ARG A 24 3.31 6.79 5.40
C ARG A 24 4.31 6.73 6.55
N ALA A 25 4.21 5.72 7.41
CA ALA A 25 5.13 5.52 8.52
C ALA A 25 6.55 5.21 8.04
N TRP A 26 6.67 4.46 6.92
CA TRP A 26 7.96 4.16 6.31
C TRP A 26 8.63 5.43 5.80
N VAL A 27 7.91 6.25 5.03
CA VAL A 27 8.44 7.53 4.50
C VAL A 27 8.81 8.46 5.64
N SER A 28 7.93 8.62 6.63
CA SER A 28 8.24 9.45 7.80
C SER A 28 9.47 8.97 8.59
N ALA A 29 9.77 7.67 8.62
CA ALA A 29 10.97 7.16 9.27
C ALA A 29 12.23 7.41 8.41
N ALA A 30 12.14 7.15 7.11
CA ALA A 30 13.21 7.38 6.15
C ALA A 30 13.64 8.86 6.11
N GLU A 31 12.69 9.79 6.05
CA GLU A 31 12.95 11.25 6.08
C GLU A 31 13.65 11.71 7.36
N ARG A 32 13.46 10.99 8.47
CA ARG A 32 14.09 11.30 9.78
C ARG A 32 15.42 10.59 9.97
N GLY A 33 15.92 9.86 8.96
CA GLY A 33 17.14 9.05 9.05
C GLY A 33 17.01 7.87 10.03
N GLN A 34 15.79 7.43 10.33
CA GLN A 34 15.53 6.29 11.21
C GLN A 34 15.38 5.02 10.39
N CYS A 35 15.74 3.88 10.97
CA CYS A 35 15.55 2.57 10.35
C CYS A 35 14.04 2.26 10.22
N PRO A 36 13.45 2.24 9.00
CA PRO A 36 12.01 2.03 8.86
C PRO A 36 11.53 0.68 9.43
N PRO A 37 12.22 -0.46 9.23
CA PRO A 37 11.82 -1.73 9.84
C PRO A 37 11.68 -1.68 11.36
N GLU A 38 12.61 -1.01 12.06
CA GLU A 38 12.53 -0.86 13.52
C GLU A 38 11.30 -0.04 13.94
N ARG A 39 10.99 1.02 13.19
CA ARG A 39 9.83 1.87 13.49
C ARG A 39 8.51 1.13 13.25
N LEU A 40 8.46 0.31 12.20
CA LEU A 40 7.27 -0.42 11.76
C LEU A 40 7.06 -1.73 12.53
N TYR A 41 8.10 -2.27 13.17
CA TYR A 41 8.10 -3.56 13.88
C TYR A 41 6.86 -3.76 14.76
N ARG A 42 6.56 -2.79 15.64
CA ARG A 42 5.41 -2.90 16.57
C ARG A 42 4.07 -2.98 15.84
N GLY A 43 3.89 -2.22 14.77
CA GLY A 43 2.64 -2.24 14.00
C GLY A 43 2.45 -3.56 13.28
N PHE A 44 3.49 -4.05 12.61
CA PHE A 44 3.45 -5.36 11.94
C PHE A 44 3.29 -6.52 12.92
N SER A 45 3.89 -6.44 14.11
CA SER A 45 3.71 -7.43 15.17
C SER A 45 2.29 -7.42 15.73
N ALA A 46 1.67 -6.25 15.89
CA ALA A 46 0.32 -6.12 16.46
C ALA A 46 -0.79 -6.72 15.58
N VAL A 47 -0.51 -6.89 14.29
CA VAL A 47 -1.43 -7.47 13.29
C VAL A 47 -0.94 -8.83 12.78
N GLU A 48 -0.01 -9.46 13.50
CA GLU A 48 0.55 -10.80 13.18
C GLU A 48 1.19 -10.90 11.78
N ALA A 49 1.53 -9.78 11.16
CA ALA A 49 2.09 -9.70 9.81
C ALA A 49 3.62 -9.53 9.79
N LEU A 50 4.33 -9.79 10.89
CA LEU A 50 5.77 -9.51 11.01
C LEU A 50 6.60 -10.16 9.89
N GLY A 51 6.16 -11.33 9.38
CA GLY A 51 6.80 -11.99 8.25
C GLY A 51 6.84 -11.13 6.97
N ALA A 52 5.86 -10.25 6.75
CA ALA A 52 5.77 -9.38 5.57
C ALA A 52 6.72 -8.17 5.64
N LEU A 53 7.22 -7.81 6.82
CA LEU A 53 7.99 -6.58 7.04
C LEU A 53 9.28 -6.49 6.21
N PRO A 54 10.12 -7.54 6.07
CA PRO A 54 11.34 -7.46 5.29
C PRO A 54 11.07 -7.19 3.81
N ASP A 55 10.14 -7.94 3.21
CA ASP A 55 9.75 -7.80 1.81
C ASP A 55 9.09 -6.43 1.55
N PHE A 56 8.25 -5.96 2.48
CA PHE A 56 7.66 -4.62 2.43
C PHE A 56 8.73 -3.52 2.46
N HIS A 57 9.71 -3.64 3.36
CA HIS A 57 10.79 -2.68 3.45
C HIS A 57 11.63 -2.64 2.18
N ILE A 58 11.97 -3.80 1.60
CA ILE A 58 12.73 -3.89 0.34
C ILE A 58 11.95 -3.20 -0.79
N ALA A 59 10.64 -3.46 -0.92
CA ALA A 59 9.81 -2.83 -1.93
C ALA A 59 9.84 -1.29 -1.82
N MET A 60 9.61 -0.77 -0.60
CA MET A 60 9.61 0.68 -0.36
C MET A 60 11.00 1.31 -0.55
N ALA A 61 12.07 0.63 -0.17
CA ALA A 61 13.44 1.13 -0.36
C ALA A 61 13.82 1.20 -1.84
N LEU A 62 13.42 0.20 -2.64
CA LEU A 62 13.65 0.18 -4.07
C LEU A 62 12.84 1.25 -4.80
N LEU A 63 11.60 1.49 -4.37
CA LEU A 63 10.76 2.59 -4.86
C LEU A 63 11.37 3.95 -4.51
N ALA A 64 11.79 4.18 -3.26
CA ALA A 64 12.31 5.47 -2.83
C ALA A 64 13.69 5.83 -3.45
N GLY A 65 14.52 4.83 -3.76
CA GLY A 65 15.91 5.05 -4.17
C GLY A 65 16.14 5.27 -5.67
N ASP A 66 15.15 5.05 -6.54
CA ASP A 66 15.35 5.12 -8.01
C ASP A 66 14.03 5.33 -8.77
N ALA A 67 13.06 6.02 -8.15
CA ALA A 67 11.82 6.36 -8.82
C ALA A 67 12.09 7.40 -9.93
N VAL A 68 11.51 7.15 -11.11
CA VAL A 68 11.53 8.09 -12.24
C VAL A 68 10.80 9.39 -11.88
N GLU A 69 9.79 9.26 -11.02
CA GLU A 69 9.02 10.35 -10.44
C GLU A 69 9.02 10.20 -8.91
N THR A 70 9.26 11.28 -8.18
CA THR A 70 9.32 11.20 -6.72
C THR A 70 7.92 10.98 -6.16
N LEU A 71 7.63 9.74 -5.73
CA LEU A 71 6.38 9.40 -5.06
C LEU A 71 6.27 10.16 -3.73
N ALA A 72 5.29 11.05 -3.64
CA ALA A 72 5.01 11.85 -2.46
C ALA A 72 3.83 11.27 -1.68
N LEU A 73 4.12 10.68 -0.52
CA LEU A 73 3.08 10.23 0.40
C LEU A 73 2.65 11.35 1.33
N ALA A 74 1.36 11.41 1.62
CA ALA A 74 0.83 12.41 2.51
C ALA A 74 1.29 12.16 3.96
N PRO A 75 1.40 13.22 4.79
CA PRO A 75 1.73 13.07 6.20
C PRO A 75 0.74 12.18 6.94
N MET A 76 1.19 11.57 8.04
CA MET A 76 0.39 10.72 8.93
C MET A 76 -1.02 11.27 9.30
N PRO A 77 -1.21 12.56 9.65
CA PRO A 77 -2.52 13.09 10.01
C PRO A 77 -3.47 13.34 8.83
N CYS A 78 -3.03 13.15 7.58
CA CYS A 78 -3.87 13.40 6.41
C CYS A 78 -5.03 12.40 6.35
N LEU A 79 -6.26 12.89 6.20
CA LEU A 79 -7.47 12.04 6.11
C LEU A 79 -7.86 11.71 4.67
N GLN A 80 -7.11 12.20 3.69
CA GLN A 80 -7.34 11.97 2.27
C GLN A 80 -6.21 11.11 1.70
N ILE A 81 -6.53 10.30 0.71
CA ILE A 81 -5.57 9.50 -0.06
C ILE A 81 -5.06 10.36 -1.21
N SER A 82 -3.75 10.60 -1.28
CA SER A 82 -3.13 11.32 -2.40
C SER A 82 -3.13 10.48 -3.68
N GLU A 83 -2.84 11.12 -4.81
CA GLU A 83 -2.72 10.41 -6.10
C GLU A 83 -1.63 9.32 -6.06
N ASP A 84 -0.44 9.65 -5.55
CA ASP A 84 0.67 8.69 -5.43
C ASP A 84 0.32 7.53 -4.49
N GLU A 85 -0.39 7.82 -3.39
CA GLU A 85 -0.88 6.79 -2.48
C GLU A 85 -1.90 5.87 -3.15
N ALA A 86 -2.80 6.44 -3.95
CA ALA A 86 -3.80 5.70 -4.72
C ALA A 86 -3.16 4.80 -5.78
N ILE A 87 -2.09 5.27 -6.43
CA ILE A 87 -1.30 4.48 -7.38
C ILE A 87 -0.62 3.31 -6.66
N LEU A 88 0.06 3.56 -5.54
CA LEU A 88 0.71 2.51 -4.76
C LEU A 88 -0.27 1.48 -4.20
N LEU A 89 -1.41 1.91 -3.64
CA LEU A 89 -2.47 1.01 -3.18
C LEU A 89 -2.99 0.13 -4.33
N GLY A 90 -3.13 0.71 -5.52
CA GLY A 90 -3.47 -0.03 -6.74
C GLY A 90 -2.43 -1.09 -7.09
N LEU A 91 -1.14 -0.75 -7.06
CA LEU A 91 -0.05 -1.69 -7.32
C LEU A 91 -0.04 -2.85 -6.31
N TRP A 92 -0.16 -2.56 -5.02
CA TRP A 92 -0.22 -3.57 -3.97
C TRP A 92 -1.39 -4.55 -4.19
N ARG A 93 -2.57 -4.03 -4.53
CA ARG A 93 -3.73 -4.85 -4.90
C ARG A 93 -3.45 -5.71 -6.13
N ASP A 94 -2.93 -5.13 -7.19
CA ASP A 94 -2.74 -5.83 -8.47
C ASP A 94 -1.66 -6.92 -8.36
N PHE A 95 -0.60 -6.70 -7.57
CA PHE A 95 0.38 -7.73 -7.22
C PHE A 95 -0.21 -8.83 -6.33
N SER A 96 -1.17 -8.51 -5.47
CA SER A 96 -1.87 -9.51 -4.63
C SER A 96 -2.81 -10.42 -5.43
N LEU A 97 -3.32 -9.93 -6.58
CA LEU A 97 -4.21 -10.66 -7.47
C LEU A 97 -3.47 -11.52 -8.52
N GLU A 98 -2.13 -11.58 -8.46
CA GLU A 98 -1.27 -12.16 -9.50
C GLU A 98 -1.51 -11.56 -10.90
N SER A 99 -2.18 -10.40 -10.98
CA SER A 99 -2.43 -9.64 -12.21
C SER A 99 -1.19 -8.83 -12.58
N THR A 100 -0.10 -9.56 -12.81
CA THR A 100 1.25 -8.99 -12.87
C THR A 100 1.47 -8.15 -14.11
N ALA A 101 0.84 -8.43 -15.26
CA ALA A 101 1.10 -7.70 -16.49
C ALA A 101 0.77 -6.19 -16.38
N ASN A 102 -0.41 -5.85 -15.85
CA ASN A 102 -0.83 -4.46 -15.66
C ASN A 102 -0.06 -3.77 -14.52
N ALA A 103 0.25 -4.51 -13.46
CA ALA A 103 1.07 -4.02 -12.36
C ALA A 103 2.49 -3.70 -12.80
N HIS A 104 3.12 -4.54 -13.63
CA HIS A 104 4.45 -4.29 -14.18
C HIS A 104 4.46 -3.10 -15.13
N ALA A 105 3.44 -2.95 -15.99
CA ALA A 105 3.31 -1.80 -16.86
C ALA A 105 3.19 -0.49 -16.07
N THR A 106 2.37 -0.47 -15.02
CA THR A 106 2.21 0.68 -14.13
C THR A 106 3.52 0.97 -13.37
N LEU A 107 4.17 -0.06 -12.85
CA LEU A 107 5.44 0.08 -12.14
C LEU A 107 6.59 0.57 -13.04
N ALA A 108 6.59 0.21 -14.32
CA ALA A 108 7.56 0.69 -15.30
C ALA A 108 7.43 2.20 -15.59
N LEU A 109 6.29 2.81 -15.26
CA LEU A 109 6.12 4.26 -15.31
C LEU A 109 6.74 4.97 -14.09
N LEU A 110 6.87 4.26 -12.96
CA LEU A 110 7.29 4.84 -11.68
C LEU A 110 8.75 4.56 -11.35
N ALA A 111 9.34 3.48 -11.87
CA ALA A 111 10.68 3.02 -11.52
C ALA A 111 11.52 2.74 -12.76
N ALA A 112 12.84 2.91 -12.62
CA ALA A 112 13.79 2.56 -13.68
C ALA A 112 13.63 1.09 -14.11
N GLU A 113 13.67 0.83 -15.43
CA GLU A 113 13.37 -0.47 -16.05
C GLU A 113 14.11 -1.64 -15.38
N HIS A 114 15.40 -1.46 -15.07
CA HIS A 114 16.25 -2.48 -14.46
C HIS A 114 15.82 -2.89 -13.03
N ARG A 115 14.99 -2.08 -12.34
CA ARG A 115 14.49 -2.34 -10.99
C ARG A 115 13.07 -2.87 -10.92
N VAL A 116 12.29 -2.72 -12.00
CA VAL A 116 10.87 -3.14 -12.05
C VAL A 116 10.70 -4.58 -11.57
N GLY A 117 11.53 -5.51 -12.07
CA GLY A 117 11.47 -6.91 -11.66
C GLY A 117 11.83 -7.15 -10.18
N ALA A 118 12.74 -6.36 -9.60
CA ALA A 118 13.10 -6.47 -8.19
C ALA A 118 11.98 -5.94 -7.28
N ILE A 119 11.41 -4.79 -7.63
CA ILE A 119 10.29 -4.20 -6.90
C ILE A 119 9.07 -5.12 -6.97
N ALA A 120 8.73 -5.63 -8.16
CA ALA A 120 7.62 -6.55 -8.36
C ALA A 120 7.73 -7.82 -7.49
N ARG A 121 8.93 -8.42 -7.42
CA ARG A 121 9.17 -9.59 -6.56
C ARG A 121 8.98 -9.27 -5.07
N ALA A 122 9.51 -8.13 -4.62
CA ALA A 122 9.38 -7.72 -3.22
C ALA A 122 7.92 -7.41 -2.86
N MET A 123 7.20 -6.68 -3.72
CA MET A 123 5.77 -6.39 -3.51
C MET A 123 4.93 -7.66 -3.52
N GLY A 124 5.17 -8.59 -4.46
CA GLY A 124 4.47 -9.87 -4.51
C GLY A 124 4.72 -10.73 -3.27
N ALA A 125 5.97 -10.85 -2.82
CA ALA A 125 6.31 -11.59 -1.60
C ALA A 125 5.66 -10.99 -0.35
N ALA A 126 5.72 -9.66 -0.19
CA ALA A 126 5.06 -8.96 0.90
C ALA A 126 3.52 -9.13 0.86
N ALA A 127 2.90 -8.99 -0.32
CA ALA A 127 1.47 -9.17 -0.49
C ALA A 127 1.02 -10.60 -0.12
N HIS A 128 1.76 -11.62 -0.56
CA HIS A 128 1.50 -13.01 -0.17
C HIS A 128 1.53 -13.18 1.35
N ARG A 129 2.55 -12.63 2.01
CA ARG A 129 2.68 -12.74 3.47
C ARG A 129 1.61 -11.95 4.24
N LEU A 130 1.15 -10.81 3.69
CA LEU A 130 0.03 -10.07 4.24
C LEU A 130 -1.27 -10.86 4.12
N ILE A 131 -1.54 -11.48 2.96
CA ILE A 131 -2.70 -12.37 2.77
C ILE A 131 -2.65 -13.53 3.76
N ALA A 132 -1.49 -14.16 3.94
CA ALA A 132 -1.31 -15.25 4.90
C ALA A 132 -1.54 -14.81 6.36
N ALA A 133 -1.35 -13.51 6.67
CA ALA A 133 -1.66 -12.91 7.97
C ALA A 133 -3.12 -12.44 8.09
N GLY A 134 -3.98 -12.72 7.10
CA GLY A 134 -5.42 -12.43 7.14
C GLY A 134 -5.82 -11.09 6.52
N PHE A 135 -4.94 -10.43 5.76
CA PHE A 135 -5.26 -9.17 5.09
C PHE A 135 -6.05 -9.42 3.78
N ASP A 136 -7.17 -8.72 3.63
CA ASP A 136 -7.94 -8.69 2.38
C ASP A 136 -7.33 -7.71 1.37
N MET A 137 -6.19 -8.12 0.79
CA MET A 137 -5.43 -7.35 -0.21
C MET A 137 -6.15 -7.17 -1.56
N PRO A 138 -6.99 -8.12 -2.04
CA PRO A 138 -7.85 -7.88 -3.20
C PRO A 138 -8.86 -6.74 -3.00
N SER A 139 -9.34 -6.57 -1.77
CA SER A 139 -10.45 -5.65 -1.46
C SER A 139 -10.01 -4.38 -0.71
N LEU A 140 -8.80 -3.87 -0.96
CA LEU A 140 -8.30 -2.66 -0.27
C LEU A 140 -9.26 -1.46 -0.38
N ALA A 141 -9.96 -1.31 -1.51
CA ALA A 141 -10.95 -0.25 -1.77
C ALA A 141 -12.33 -0.48 -1.13
N ALA A 142 -12.58 -1.67 -0.57
CA ALA A 142 -13.88 -2.05 -0.03
C ALA A 142 -14.02 -1.59 1.44
N GLY A 143 -14.02 -0.27 1.67
CA GLY A 143 -14.57 0.27 2.90
C GLY A 143 -16.07 -0.03 2.93
N THR A 144 -16.58 -0.40 4.10
CA THR A 144 -18.01 -0.65 4.33
C THR A 144 -18.82 0.61 4.04
N THR A 145 -19.29 0.78 2.81
CA THR A 145 -20.53 1.51 2.52
C THR A 145 -21.70 0.63 2.96
N THR A 146 -21.92 0.52 4.26
CA THR A 146 -23.28 0.30 4.78
C THR A 146 -23.93 1.67 4.91
N TYR A 147 -24.24 2.30 3.77
CA TYR A 147 -25.34 3.25 3.74
C TYR A 147 -26.59 2.38 3.59
N GLN A 148 -27.24 2.13 4.72
CA GLN A 148 -28.52 1.44 4.77
C GLN A 148 -29.54 2.39 4.12
N GLU A 149 -29.83 2.18 2.83
CA GLU A 149 -31.02 2.73 2.21
C GLU A 149 -32.21 2.18 2.99
N SER A 150 -32.72 2.98 3.92
CA SER A 150 -34.03 2.76 4.51
C SER A 150 -35.03 3.05 3.39
N PRO A 151 -35.85 2.08 2.94
CA PRO A 151 -36.95 2.41 2.06
C PRO A 151 -37.90 3.26 2.89
N SER A 152 -37.93 4.55 2.56
CA SER A 152 -38.98 5.45 3.01
C SER A 152 -40.29 5.01 2.37
N ASP A 153 -41.33 5.10 3.19
CA ASP A 153 -42.72 4.77 2.96
C ASP A 153 -43.24 4.96 1.52
N GLU A 154 -44.00 3.96 1.05
CA GLU A 154 -45.23 4.19 0.28
C GLU A 154 -46.32 3.18 0.72
#